data_AF-L7VU83-F1
#
_entry.id   AF-L7VU83-F1
#
_cell.length_a   1.000
_cell.length_b   1.000
_cell.length_c   1.000
_cell.angle_alpha   90.00
_cell.angle_beta   90.00
_cell.angle_gamma   90.00
#
_symmetry.space_group_name_H-M   'P 1'
#
loop_
_entity.id
_entity.type
_entity.pdbx_description
1 polymer ?
#
loop_
_entity_poly.entity_id
_entity_poly.type
_entity_poly.pdbx_seq_one_letter_code
_entity_poly.pdbx_strand_id
1 'polypeptide(L)' 'MRKSPTHRYADALLERPLAELVAERRSAGVSWRRISLELRDATNGEIDVTYETLRSWFPEAVNA' A
#
# COMPACT_ATOMS: atom_id res chain seq x y z
N MET A 1 -2.11 -2.15 -14.86
CA MET A 1 -2.95 -1.01 -14.41
C MET A 1 -2.10 0.26 -14.40
N ARG A 2 -2.58 1.39 -14.92
CA ARG A 2 -1.83 2.66 -14.84
C ARG A 2 -1.81 3.12 -13.38
N LYS A 3 -0.62 3.37 -12.80
CA LYS A 3 -0.50 3.88 -11.43
C LYS A 3 -1.17 5.26 -11.33
N SER A 4 -2.04 5.43 -10.33
CA SER A 4 -2.61 6.75 -10.03
C SER A 4 -1.50 7.73 -9.60
N PRO A 5 -1.72 9.06 -9.69
CA PRO A 5 -0.78 10.03 -9.15
C PRO A 5 -0.42 9.75 -7.68
N THR A 6 -1.40 9.39 -6.85
CA THR A 6 -1.21 9.05 -5.43
C THR A 6 -0.36 7.80 -5.24
N HIS A 7 -0.55 6.76 -6.07
CA HIS A 7 0.29 5.56 -6.01
C HIS A 7 1.75 5.92 -6.34
N ARG A 8 1.99 6.70 -7.39
CA ARG A 8 3.34 7.16 -7.74
C ARG A 8 3.96 8.03 -6.64
N TYR A 9 3.15 8.85 -5.98
CA TYR A 9 3.63 9.66 -4.86
C TYR A 9 4.00 8.78 -3.65
N ALA A 10 3.18 7.77 -3.34
CA ALA A 10 3.50 6.80 -2.29
C ALA A 10 4.81 6.04 -2.58
N ASP A 11 5.04 5.61 -3.83
CA ASP A 11 6.31 4.99 -4.22
C ASP A 11 7.52 5.93 -4.04
N ALA A 12 7.34 7.24 -4.16
CA ALA A 12 8.42 8.22 -4.03
C ALA A 12 8.74 8.57 -2.56
N LEU A 13 7.78 8.38 -1.66
CA LEU A 13 7.95 8.67 -0.23
C LEU A 13 8.50 7.49 0.57
N LEU A 14 8.30 6.27 0.07
CA LEU A 14 8.80 5.06 0.73
C LEU A 14 10.23 4.76 0.30
N GLU A 15 11.03 4.23 1.23
CA GLU A 15 12.41 3.78 0.94
C GLU A 15 12.47 2.56 0.01
N ARG A 16 11.32 1.90 -0.23
CA ARG A 16 11.17 0.74 -1.08
C ARG A 16 9.84 0.78 -1.84
N PRO A 17 9.68 0.05 -2.95
CA PRO A 17 8.44 0.06 -3.72
C PRO A 17 7.21 -0.31 -2.87
N LEU A 18 6.10 0.42 -3.04
CA LEU A 18 4.87 0.15 -2.31
C LEU A 18 4.37 -1.29 -2.55
N ALA A 19 4.57 -1.80 -3.76
CA ALA A 19 4.20 -3.16 -4.13
C ALA A 19 4.92 -4.23 -3.29
N GLU A 20 6.21 -4.05 -3.00
CA GLU A 20 6.99 -4.98 -2.18
C GLU A 20 6.52 -4.96 -0.73
N LEU A 21 6.29 -3.77 -0.18
CA LEU A 21 5.74 -3.61 1.16
C LEU A 21 4.38 -4.30 1.29
N VAL A 22 3.48 -4.09 0.34
CA VAL A 22 2.16 -4.71 0.34
C VAL A 22 2.25 -6.22 0.21
N ALA A 23 3.07 -6.74 -0.71
CA ALA A 23 3.25 -8.18 -0.91
C ALA A 23 3.77 -8.86 0.36
N GLU A 24 4.82 -8.31 0.98
CA GLU A 24 5.37 -8.84 2.24
C GLU A 24 4.31 -8.86 3.34
N ARG A 25 3.62 -7.73 3.58
CA ARG A 25 2.59 -7.63 4.62
C ARG A 25 1.43 -8.58 4.37
N ARG A 26 1.00 -8.74 3.11
CA ARG A 26 -0.08 -9.66 2.75
C ARG A 26 0.31 -11.12 2.96
N SER A 27 1.52 -11.52 2.57
CA SER A 27 2.04 -12.87 2.85
C SER A 27 2.19 -13.16 4.35
N ALA A 28 2.40 -12.12 5.17
CA ALA A 28 2.42 -12.22 6.63
C ALA A 28 1.01 -12.23 7.26
N GLY A 29 -0.06 -12.28 6.46
CA GLY A 29 -1.44 -12.30 6.94
C GLY A 29 -1.97 -10.94 7.43
N VAL A 30 -1.25 -9.84 7.19
CA VAL A 30 -1.67 -8.51 7.64
C VAL A 30 -2.90 -8.04 6.86
N SER A 31 -3.90 -7.54 7.59
CA SER A 31 -5.14 -7.04 6.99
C SER A 31 -4.92 -5.74 6.20
N TRP A 32 -5.69 -5.52 5.14
CA TRP A 32 -5.62 -4.29 4.34
C TRP A 32 -5.77 -3.01 5.17
N ARG A 33 -6.65 -3.02 6.18
CA ARG A 33 -6.84 -1.90 7.12
C ARG A 33 -5.59 -1.59 7.92
N ARG A 34 -4.84 -2.61 8.31
CA ARG A 34 -3.58 -2.42 9.03
C ARG A 34 -2.51 -1.86 8.10
N ILE A 35 -2.42 -2.36 6.87
CA ILE A 35 -1.44 -1.87 5.88
C ILE A 35 -1.71 -0.40 5.52
N SER A 36 -2.98 0.02 5.39
CA SER A 36 -3.29 1.43 5.13
C SER A 36 -2.86 2.35 6.28
N LEU A 37 -2.99 1.91 7.53
CA LEU A 37 -2.49 2.64 8.69
C LEU A 37 -0.97 2.69 8.72
N GLU A 38 -0.29 1.57 8.48
CA GLU A 38 1.18 1.53 8.40
C GLU A 38 1.72 2.41 7.27
N LEU A 39 1.04 2.46 6.13
CA LEU A 39 1.41 3.33 5.01
C LEU A 39 1.28 4.81 5.39
N ARG A 40 0.18 5.17 6.06
CA ARG A 40 -0.03 6.52 6.57
C ARG A 40 1.07 6.90 7.56
N ASP A 41 1.38 6.02 8.52
CA ASP A 41 2.42 6.26 9.53
C ASP A 41 3.81 6.38 8.88
N ALA A 42 4.17 5.47 7.96
CA ALA A 42 5.45 5.47 7.26
C ALA A 42 5.67 6.69 6.35
N THR A 43 4.58 7.34 5.93
CA THR A 43 4.63 8.54 5.09
C THR A 43 4.33 9.82 5.88
N ASN A 44 4.35 9.77 7.22
CA ASN A 44 4.03 10.91 8.10
C ASN A 44 2.67 11.56 7.79
N GLY A 45 1.70 10.77 7.32
CA GLY A 45 0.36 11.24 6.96
C GLY A 45 0.20 11.77 5.53
N GLU A 46 1.28 11.85 4.74
CA GLU A 46 1.22 12.34 3.35
C GLU A 46 0.40 11.42 2.44
N ILE A 47 0.38 10.11 2.74
CA ILE A 47 -0.46 9.13 2.06
C ILE A 47 -1.55 8.63 3.01
N ASP A 48 -2.71 9.28 2.98
CA ASP A 48 -3.91 8.83 3.69
C ASP A 48 -4.93 8.25 2.69
N VAL A 49 -4.83 6.94 2.45
CA VAL A 49 -5.73 6.21 1.54
C VAL A 49 -6.51 5.14 2.28
N THR A 50 -7.75 4.90 1.85
CA THR A 50 -8.57 3.85 2.44
C THR A 50 -8.03 2.46 2.08
N TYR A 51 -8.36 1.45 2.89
CA TYR A 51 -7.96 0.08 2.63
C TYR A 51 -8.61 -0.49 1.35
N GLU A 52 -9.78 0.01 0.95
CA GLU A 52 -10.42 -0.32 -0.33
C GLU A 52 -9.60 0.21 -1.51
N THR A 53 -9.08 1.44 -1.39
CA THR A 53 -8.19 2.05 -2.39
C THR A 53 -6.92 1.24 -2.53
N LEU A 54 -6.29 0.89 -1.40
CA LEU A 54 -5.09 0.08 -1.37
C LEU A 54 -5.32 -1.32 -1.98
N ARG A 55 -6.43 -1.98 -1.63
CA ARG A 55 -6.83 -3.27 -2.23
C ARG A 55 -7.08 -3.16 -3.73
N SER A 56 -7.67 -2.05 -4.19
CA SER A 56 -7.88 -1.81 -5.62
C SER A 56 -6.57 -1.62 -6.38
N TRP A 57 -5.52 -1.10 -5.75
CA TRP A 57 -4.19 -0.97 -6.37
C TRP A 57 -3.45 -2.31 -6.49
N PHE A 58 -3.75 -3.27 -5.60
CA PHE A 58 -3.06 -4.55 -5.49
C PHE A 58 -4.04 -5.74 -5.49
N PRO A 59 -4.77 -5.99 -6.59
CA PRO A 59 -5.77 -7.06 -6.65
C PRO A 59 -5.18 -8.47 -6.50
N GLU A 60 -3.93 -8.69 -6.95
CA GLU A 60 -3.27 -10.00 -6.91
C GLU A 60 -2.72 -10.38 -5.53
N ALA A 61 -2.46 -9.39 -4.66
CA ALA A 61 -1.95 -9.60 -3.30
C ALA A 61 -3.03 -10.13 -2.33
N VAL A 62 -4.19 -10.54 -2.84
CA VAL A 62 -5.25 -11.24 -2.10
C VAL A 62 -5.00 -12.75 -2.07
N ASN A 63 -4.23 -13.29 -3.02
CA ASN A 63 -4.05 -14.74 -3.23
C ASN A 63 -2.66 -15.29 -2.80
N ALA A 64 -1.82 -14.46 -2.17
CA ALA A 64 -0.50 -14.87 -1.67
C ALA A 64 -0.55 -15.35 -0.23
#